data_AF-A0AAX2UKT7-F1
#
_entry.id   AF-A0AAX2UKT7-F1
#
_cell.length_a   1.000
_cell.length_b   1.000
_cell.length_c   1.000
_cell.angle_alpha   90.00
_cell.angle_beta   90.00
_cell.angle_gamma   90.00
#
_symmetry.space_group_name_H-M   'P 1'
#
loop_
_entity.id
_entity.type
_entity.pdbx_description
1 polymer ?
#
loop_
_entity_poly.entity_id
_entity_poly.type
_entity_poly.pdbx_seq_one_letter_code
_entity_poly.pdbx_strand_id
1 'polypeptide(L)'
;MAFLSSLCASDLVKIYLNDGLDAVGAAIEKELGNKDFWLEELGDKNLTLGYYDKDVVIVKTNKNDKILKVYSYTNGKIKKEFEQKEVITGLMGDKEKEGDLKTPIGFYELGAKFNPGDQYYGPFAFATSYPNLLDKVQGKTGGGIWIHGYPLDGTRLDEFKTRGCIALFNDKLEDFAKVVAGKKVYVLTEEKDSVKAKKDEIASLMADLFAWKYAWTESDVNAYLDFYDEEEFKRFDKSTFSQFASMKRVIFSRKEHKIIKFSDISISPYPNLEDEKMYRISFYEDYYTKNYQFRGNKILYVKLDKKGKMKILAEQ
;
A
#
# COMPACT_ATOMS: atom_id res chain seq x y z
N MET A 1 35.12 2.04 -4.26
CA MET A 1 34.49 1.81 -5.57
C MET A 1 34.26 0.31 -5.68
N ALA A 2 33.12 -0.18 -5.18
CA ALA A 2 32.74 -1.57 -5.36
C ALA A 2 31.87 -1.60 -6.62
N PHE A 3 32.40 -2.17 -7.71
CA PHE A 3 31.56 -2.56 -8.84
C PHE A 3 30.70 -3.73 -8.34
N LEU A 4 29.44 -3.46 -7.98
CA LEU A 4 28.44 -4.51 -7.87
C LEU A 4 28.19 -5.02 -9.28
N SER A 5 28.72 -6.19 -9.61
CA SER A 5 28.49 -6.84 -10.90
C SER A 5 27.04 -7.29 -10.96
N SER A 6 26.22 -6.66 -11.81
CA SER A 6 24.88 -7.17 -12.11
C SER A 6 25.00 -8.55 -12.78
N LEU A 7 24.11 -9.46 -12.40
CA LEU A 7 24.11 -10.84 -12.87
C LEU A 7 23.77 -10.87 -14.36
N CYS A 8 24.75 -11.17 -15.21
CA CYS A 8 24.52 -11.18 -16.66
C CYS A 8 23.94 -12.53 -17.13
N ALA A 9 23.28 -12.54 -18.28
CA ALA A 9 22.74 -13.77 -18.88
C ALA A 9 23.82 -14.87 -19.07
N SER A 10 25.06 -14.47 -19.39
CA SER A 10 26.19 -15.38 -19.49
C SER A 10 26.57 -16.03 -18.16
N ASP A 11 26.35 -15.35 -17.04
CA ASP A 11 26.66 -15.86 -15.71
C ASP A 11 25.62 -16.90 -15.29
N LEU A 12 24.35 -16.66 -15.61
CA LEU A 12 23.27 -17.63 -15.39
C LEU A 12 23.50 -18.93 -16.17
N VAL A 13 23.93 -18.85 -17.44
CA VAL A 13 24.24 -20.04 -18.24
C VAL A 13 25.42 -20.81 -17.64
N LYS A 14 26.46 -20.11 -17.14
CA LYS A 14 27.59 -20.78 -16.46
C LYS A 14 27.15 -21.47 -15.17
N ILE A 15 26.34 -20.80 -14.35
CA ILE A 15 25.78 -21.38 -13.12
C ILE A 15 24.95 -22.62 -13.47
N TYR A 16 24.11 -22.54 -14.49
CA TYR A 16 23.32 -23.70 -14.96
C TYR A 16 24.20 -24.89 -15.35
N LEU A 17 25.24 -24.64 -16.17
CA LEU A 17 26.13 -25.69 -16.66
C LEU A 17 26.96 -26.33 -15.55
N ASN A 18 27.32 -25.57 -14.51
CA ASN A 18 28.16 -26.05 -13.41
C ASN A 18 27.35 -26.65 -12.25
N ASP A 19 26.26 -26.00 -11.86
CA ASP A 19 25.58 -26.22 -10.58
C ASP A 19 24.07 -26.55 -10.75
N GLY A 20 23.54 -26.46 -11.98
CA GLY A 20 22.15 -26.83 -12.29
C GLY A 20 21.12 -25.71 -12.09
N LEU A 21 19.85 -26.05 -12.30
CA LEU A 21 18.74 -25.09 -12.33
C LEU A 21 18.42 -24.48 -10.96
N ASP A 22 18.58 -25.24 -9.88
CA ASP A 22 18.30 -24.74 -8.52
C ASP A 22 19.29 -23.62 -8.14
N ALA A 23 20.56 -23.75 -8.56
CA ALA A 23 21.59 -22.73 -8.36
C ALA A 23 21.30 -21.45 -9.17
N VAL A 24 20.75 -21.58 -10.37
CA VAL A 24 20.26 -20.46 -11.18
C VAL A 24 19.14 -19.73 -10.44
N GLY A 25 18.16 -20.49 -9.90
CA GLY A 25 17.07 -19.93 -9.11
C GLY A 25 17.58 -19.15 -7.90
N ALA A 26 18.48 -19.72 -7.12
CA ALA A 26 19.09 -19.07 -5.96
C ALA A 26 19.88 -17.80 -6.33
N ALA A 27 20.59 -17.81 -7.47
CA ALA A 27 21.31 -16.63 -7.96
C ALA A 27 20.35 -15.49 -8.34
N ILE A 28 19.21 -15.81 -8.97
CA ILE A 28 18.17 -14.84 -9.30
C ILE A 28 17.53 -14.28 -8.03
N GLU A 29 17.17 -15.11 -7.06
CA GLU A 29 16.59 -14.66 -5.78
C GLU A 29 17.54 -13.69 -5.05
N LYS A 30 18.85 -13.95 -5.11
CA LYS A 30 19.86 -13.06 -4.54
C LYS A 30 19.93 -11.71 -5.27
N GLU A 31 19.85 -11.70 -6.60
CA GLU A 31 19.82 -10.46 -7.39
C GLU A 31 18.52 -9.66 -7.14
N LEU A 32 17.38 -10.33 -6.98
CA LEU A 32 16.12 -9.69 -6.61
C LEU A 32 16.17 -9.08 -5.19
N GLY A 33 17.03 -9.59 -4.32
CA GLY A 33 17.35 -8.98 -3.02
C GLY A 33 18.32 -7.78 -3.10
N ASN A 34 18.78 -7.39 -4.30
CA ASN A 34 19.72 -6.30 -4.49
C ASN A 34 18.99 -5.00 -4.87
N LYS A 35 19.22 -3.94 -4.10
CA LYS A 35 18.64 -2.61 -4.34
C LYS A 35 19.10 -2.02 -5.68
N ASP A 36 20.35 -2.24 -6.07
CA ASP A 36 20.90 -1.63 -7.30
C ASP A 36 20.23 -2.19 -8.56
N PHE A 37 19.89 -3.47 -8.55
CA PHE A 37 19.06 -4.09 -9.59
C PHE A 37 17.72 -3.35 -9.74
N TRP A 38 17.03 -3.09 -8.63
CA TRP A 38 15.77 -2.35 -8.67
C TRP A 38 15.92 -0.89 -9.06
N LEU A 39 17.03 -0.23 -8.69
CA LEU A 39 17.32 1.12 -9.16
C LEU A 39 17.44 1.18 -10.68
N GLU A 40 18.06 0.18 -11.30
CA GLU A 40 18.15 0.05 -12.75
C GLU A 40 16.77 -0.25 -13.37
N GLU A 41 16.06 -1.28 -12.88
CA GLU A 41 14.75 -1.73 -13.40
C GLU A 41 13.66 -0.65 -13.29
N LEU A 42 13.69 0.14 -12.21
CA LEU A 42 12.76 1.26 -12.05
C LEU A 42 13.03 2.38 -13.06
N GLY A 43 14.25 2.52 -13.57
CA GLY A 43 14.60 3.46 -14.64
C GLY A 43 14.06 4.89 -14.40
N ASP A 44 13.43 5.47 -15.41
CA ASP A 44 12.87 6.83 -15.37
C ASP A 44 11.39 6.89 -14.97
N LYS A 45 10.86 5.82 -14.36
CA LYS A 45 9.46 5.80 -13.91
C LYS A 45 9.21 6.93 -12.91
N ASN A 46 8.08 7.62 -13.06
CA ASN A 46 7.60 8.59 -12.07
C ASN A 46 6.93 7.87 -10.91
N LEU A 47 7.67 7.73 -9.81
CA LEU A 47 7.25 6.97 -8.63
C LEU A 47 6.65 7.85 -7.52
N THR A 48 6.37 9.13 -7.79
CA THR A 48 5.96 10.07 -6.73
C THR A 48 4.67 9.66 -6.00
N LEU A 49 3.79 8.88 -6.64
CA LEU A 49 2.57 8.33 -6.03
C LEU A 49 2.66 6.82 -5.72
N GLY A 50 3.87 6.26 -5.76
CA GLY A 50 4.14 4.84 -5.57
C GLY A 50 4.48 4.10 -6.88
N TYR A 51 4.62 2.78 -6.74
CA TYR A 51 4.85 1.83 -7.83
C TYR A 51 3.65 0.89 -7.93
N TYR A 52 3.22 0.57 -9.15
CA TYR A 52 2.11 -0.34 -9.40
C TYR A 52 2.38 -1.14 -10.68
N ASP A 53 2.33 -2.47 -10.61
CA ASP A 53 2.46 -3.34 -11.80
C ASP A 53 1.30 -3.13 -12.79
N LYS A 54 0.12 -2.76 -12.27
CA LYS A 54 -1.09 -2.54 -13.05
C LYS A 54 -1.45 -1.06 -13.13
N ASP A 55 -2.22 -0.74 -14.16
CA ASP A 55 -2.83 0.57 -14.31
C ASP A 55 -3.82 0.85 -13.19
N VAL A 56 -3.66 1.99 -12.53
CA VAL A 56 -4.50 2.39 -11.39
C VAL A 56 -4.86 3.87 -11.46
N VAL A 57 -5.90 4.24 -10.73
CA VAL A 57 -6.27 5.62 -10.47
C VAL A 57 -6.05 5.94 -9.01
N ILE A 58 -5.45 7.09 -8.73
CA ILE A 58 -5.12 7.54 -7.37
C ILE A 58 -5.83 8.85 -7.11
N VAL A 59 -6.79 8.80 -6.20
CA VAL A 59 -7.46 9.97 -5.64
C VAL A 59 -6.63 10.46 -4.47
N LYS A 60 -6.13 11.68 -4.55
CA LYS A 60 -5.29 12.30 -3.53
C LYS A 60 -6.02 13.51 -2.94
N THR A 61 -6.34 13.43 -1.65
CA THR A 61 -7.01 14.49 -0.90
C THR A 61 -6.05 15.08 0.12
N ASN A 62 -5.84 16.40 0.08
CA ASN A 62 -5.11 17.14 1.10
C ASN A 62 -6.13 17.93 1.95
N LYS A 63 -6.21 17.61 3.24
CA LYS A 63 -7.20 18.17 4.16
C LYS A 63 -6.94 19.65 4.47
N ASN A 64 -5.68 20.04 4.65
CA ASN A 64 -5.31 21.43 4.95
C ASN A 64 -5.55 22.35 3.74
N ASP A 65 -5.08 21.93 2.57
CA ASP A 65 -5.19 22.69 1.32
C ASP A 65 -6.60 22.65 0.72
N LYS A 66 -7.49 21.81 1.28
CA LYS A 66 -8.85 21.59 0.81
C LYS A 66 -8.90 21.30 -0.69
N ILE A 67 -8.03 20.39 -1.14
CA ILE A 67 -7.91 20.03 -2.55
C ILE A 67 -7.98 18.52 -2.74
N LEU A 68 -8.74 18.08 -3.74
CA LEU A 68 -8.76 16.71 -4.23
C LEU A 68 -8.24 16.69 -5.66
N LYS A 69 -7.27 15.82 -5.93
CA LYS A 69 -6.72 15.57 -7.26
C LYS A 69 -6.88 14.11 -7.60
N VAL A 70 -7.09 13.81 -8.87
CA VAL A 70 -7.10 12.43 -9.37
C VAL A 70 -6.01 12.28 -10.41
N TYR A 71 -5.25 11.20 -10.27
CA TYR A 71 -4.16 10.85 -11.17
C TYR A 71 -4.39 9.47 -11.76
N SER A 72 -4.09 9.31 -13.05
CA SER A 72 -3.88 7.99 -13.66
C SER A 72 -2.40 7.63 -13.54
N TYR A 73 -2.13 6.37 -13.21
CA TYR A 73 -0.81 5.77 -13.24
C TYR A 73 -0.83 4.63 -14.25
N THR A 74 -0.05 4.75 -15.31
CA THR A 74 0.08 3.73 -16.36
C THR A 74 1.56 3.57 -16.71
N ASN A 75 2.10 2.37 -16.49
CA ASN A 75 3.50 2.02 -16.79
C ASN A 75 4.52 3.09 -16.35
N GLY A 76 4.49 3.48 -15.06
CA GLY A 76 5.41 4.48 -14.52
C GLY A 76 5.17 5.92 -14.95
N LYS A 77 4.10 6.22 -15.67
CA LYS A 77 3.71 7.60 -16.03
C LYS A 77 2.53 8.04 -15.20
N ILE A 78 2.60 9.25 -14.66
CA ILE A 78 1.53 9.88 -13.88
C ILE A 78 0.92 11.01 -14.70
N LYS A 79 -0.39 10.99 -14.88
CA LYS A 79 -1.14 12.08 -15.51
C LYS A 79 -2.25 12.55 -14.57
N LYS A 80 -2.34 13.86 -14.36
CA LYS A 80 -3.45 14.47 -13.61
C LYS A 80 -4.70 14.47 -14.49
N GLU A 81 -5.76 13.82 -14.03
CA GLU A 81 -7.03 13.67 -14.76
C GLU A 81 -8.11 14.63 -14.25
N PHE A 82 -8.06 14.96 -12.95
CA PHE A 82 -9.07 15.81 -12.30
C PHE A 82 -8.47 16.60 -11.15
N GLU A 83 -9.06 17.76 -10.88
CA GLU A 83 -8.77 18.58 -9.70
C GLU A 83 -10.03 19.33 -9.27
N GLN A 84 -10.32 19.31 -7.98
CA GLN A 84 -11.26 20.21 -7.34
C GLN A 84 -10.59 20.87 -6.14
N LYS A 85 -10.66 22.20 -6.07
CA LYS A 85 -10.34 23.01 -4.89
C LYS A 85 -11.58 23.21 -4.04
N GLU A 86 -11.37 23.63 -2.79
CA GLU A 86 -12.44 23.90 -1.83
C GLU A 86 -13.27 22.65 -1.50
N VAL A 87 -12.64 21.47 -1.50
CA VAL A 87 -13.29 20.25 -1.01
C VAL A 87 -13.47 20.34 0.49
N ILE A 88 -14.53 19.71 1.00
CA ILE A 88 -14.81 19.73 2.43
C ILE A 88 -14.61 18.36 3.02
N THR A 89 -13.83 18.32 4.09
CA THR A 89 -13.46 17.14 4.85
C THR A 89 -14.00 17.26 6.28
N GLY A 90 -13.79 16.23 7.09
CA GLY A 90 -13.99 16.30 8.53
C GLY A 90 -12.93 17.13 9.23
N LEU A 91 -12.89 17.03 10.56
CA LEU A 91 -11.90 17.70 11.39
C LEU A 91 -10.45 17.30 11.05
N MET A 92 -9.51 18.19 11.39
CA MET A 92 -8.06 17.92 11.33
C MET A 92 -7.66 16.85 12.37
N GLY A 93 -6.47 16.27 12.19
CA GLY A 93 -5.99 15.07 12.83
C GLY A 93 -6.54 13.79 12.21
N ASP A 94 -5.94 12.65 12.55
CA ASP A 94 -6.37 11.34 12.07
C ASP A 94 -7.61 10.85 12.82
N LYS A 95 -8.42 10.04 12.12
CA LYS A 95 -9.64 9.42 12.63
C LYS A 95 -9.29 8.22 13.50
N GLU A 96 -9.66 8.28 14.77
CA GLU A 96 -9.36 7.25 15.77
C GLU A 96 -10.61 6.50 16.24
N LYS A 97 -11.75 7.21 16.32
CA LYS A 97 -12.97 6.67 16.95
C LYS A 97 -14.21 6.94 16.13
N GLU A 98 -15.20 6.08 16.28
CA GLU A 98 -16.53 6.37 15.76
C GLU A 98 -17.07 7.70 16.35
N GLY A 99 -17.66 8.54 15.51
CA GLY A 99 -18.21 9.83 15.93
C GLY A 99 -17.20 10.95 16.20
N ASP A 100 -15.89 10.75 15.98
CA ASP A 100 -14.87 11.80 16.18
C ASP A 100 -14.85 12.91 15.10
N LEU A 101 -15.72 12.80 14.09
CA LEU A 101 -15.93 13.76 13.00
C LEU A 101 -14.69 14.02 12.12
N LYS A 102 -13.67 13.16 12.16
CA LYS A 102 -12.45 13.33 11.37
C LYS A 102 -12.49 12.54 10.08
N THR A 103 -11.89 13.09 9.01
CA THR A 103 -11.54 12.31 7.82
C THR A 103 -10.23 11.58 8.10
N PRO A 104 -10.17 10.25 7.87
CA PRO A 104 -8.98 9.48 8.14
C PRO A 104 -7.81 9.88 7.23
N ILE A 105 -6.60 9.79 7.76
CA ILE A 105 -5.34 9.94 7.05
C ILE A 105 -4.84 8.53 6.69
N GLY A 106 -4.21 8.39 5.52
CA GLY A 106 -3.69 7.10 5.06
C GLY A 106 -4.15 6.72 3.66
N PHE A 107 -4.17 5.40 3.41
CA PHE A 107 -4.40 4.83 2.08
C PHE A 107 -5.53 3.79 2.11
N TYR A 108 -6.48 3.94 1.18
CA TYR A 108 -7.73 3.18 1.12
C TYR A 108 -8.06 2.79 -0.32
N GLU A 109 -9.04 1.91 -0.49
CA GLU A 109 -9.65 1.62 -1.79
C GLU A 109 -10.98 2.37 -1.93
N LEU A 110 -11.34 2.72 -3.18
CA LEU A 110 -12.65 3.30 -3.48
C LEU A 110 -13.58 2.22 -4.04
N GLY A 111 -14.75 2.06 -3.41
CA GLY A 111 -15.81 1.17 -3.86
C GLY A 111 -16.58 1.70 -5.07
N ALA A 112 -17.61 0.95 -5.47
CA ALA A 112 -18.48 1.32 -6.58
C ALA A 112 -19.37 2.54 -6.25
N LYS A 113 -19.82 3.24 -7.30
CA LYS A 113 -20.82 4.30 -7.20
C LYS A 113 -22.13 3.73 -6.64
N PHE A 114 -22.73 4.40 -5.67
CA PHE A 114 -24.04 4.03 -5.13
C PHE A 114 -24.91 5.27 -4.88
N ASN A 115 -26.22 5.08 -4.80
CA ASN A 115 -27.16 6.12 -4.39
C ASN A 115 -27.29 6.10 -2.85
N PRO A 116 -26.93 7.18 -2.13
CA PRO A 116 -27.04 7.25 -0.68
C PRO A 116 -28.50 7.33 -0.18
N GLY A 117 -29.46 7.66 -1.04
CA GLY A 117 -30.89 7.79 -0.71
C GLY A 117 -31.25 9.10 0.01
N ASP A 118 -30.36 9.60 0.86
CA ASP A 118 -30.49 10.90 1.52
C ASP A 118 -29.92 12.03 0.63
N GLN A 119 -30.75 13.03 0.36
CA GLN A 119 -30.45 14.18 -0.50
C GLN A 119 -29.27 15.02 0.00
N TYR A 120 -28.94 14.94 1.29
CA TYR A 120 -27.80 15.63 1.89
C TYR A 120 -26.46 15.21 1.25
N TYR A 121 -26.36 13.96 0.79
CA TYR A 121 -25.11 13.44 0.20
C TYR A 121 -25.00 13.68 -1.30
N GLY A 122 -25.89 14.49 -1.88
CA GLY A 122 -25.92 14.78 -3.31
C GLY A 122 -26.45 13.61 -4.14
N PRO A 123 -26.15 13.58 -5.45
CA PRO A 123 -26.78 12.64 -6.37
C PRO A 123 -26.29 11.19 -6.22
N PHE A 124 -25.07 10.99 -5.72
CA PHE A 124 -24.47 9.68 -5.45
C PHE A 124 -23.23 9.80 -4.57
N ALA A 125 -22.68 8.66 -4.16
CA ALA A 125 -21.47 8.58 -3.36
C ALA A 125 -20.60 7.36 -3.74
N PHE A 126 -19.37 7.36 -3.24
CA PHE A 126 -18.43 6.25 -3.30
C PHE A 126 -17.90 5.97 -1.90
N ALA A 127 -17.98 4.72 -1.45
CA ALA A 127 -17.47 4.34 -0.13
C ALA A 127 -15.97 4.06 -0.17
N THR A 128 -15.21 4.56 0.81
CA THR A 128 -13.82 4.13 0.99
C THR A 128 -13.75 2.85 1.81
N SER A 129 -12.60 2.18 1.78
CA SER A 129 -12.34 0.98 2.57
C SER A 129 -11.93 1.26 4.03
N TYR A 130 -12.20 2.45 4.58
CA TYR A 130 -11.92 2.73 6.00
C TYR A 130 -12.84 1.92 6.92
N PRO A 131 -12.34 1.32 8.02
CA PRO A 131 -10.93 1.24 8.41
C PRO A 131 -10.17 0.17 7.62
N ASN A 132 -8.93 0.48 7.23
CA ASN A 132 -8.05 -0.48 6.59
C ASN A 132 -7.43 -1.47 7.62
N LEU A 133 -6.54 -2.37 7.20
CA LEU A 133 -5.93 -3.34 8.12
C LEU A 133 -5.14 -2.66 9.24
N LEU A 134 -4.29 -1.68 8.90
CA LEU A 134 -3.47 -0.96 9.89
C LEU A 134 -4.36 -0.27 10.92
N ASP A 135 -5.41 0.42 10.45
CA ASP A 135 -6.39 1.07 11.32
C ASP A 135 -7.02 0.06 12.31
N LYS A 136 -7.43 -1.12 11.81
CA LYS A 136 -8.06 -2.17 12.63
C LYS A 136 -7.13 -2.74 13.68
N VAL A 137 -5.87 -2.97 13.34
CA VAL A 137 -4.89 -3.53 14.29
C VAL A 137 -4.41 -2.49 15.31
N GLN A 138 -4.44 -1.20 14.94
CA GLN A 138 -4.23 -0.07 15.86
C GLN A 138 -5.45 0.23 16.74
N GLY A 139 -6.59 -0.42 16.48
CA GLY A 139 -7.79 -0.28 17.31
C GLY A 139 -8.69 0.90 16.93
N LYS A 140 -8.51 1.48 15.74
CA LYS A 140 -9.39 2.53 15.22
C LYS A 140 -10.78 1.97 14.90
N THR A 141 -11.80 2.80 15.08
CA THR A 141 -13.22 2.39 14.96
C THR A 141 -14.05 3.35 14.10
N GLY A 142 -15.26 2.92 13.75
CA GLY A 142 -16.18 3.63 12.87
C GLY A 142 -16.13 3.13 11.42
N GLY A 143 -16.78 3.86 10.53
CA GLY A 143 -16.91 3.52 9.11
C GLY A 143 -17.65 4.62 8.36
N GLY A 144 -18.19 4.30 7.19
CA GLY A 144 -19.05 5.23 6.44
C GLY A 144 -18.31 6.47 5.91
N ILE A 145 -17.02 6.35 5.61
CA ILE A 145 -16.24 7.43 5.02
C ILE A 145 -16.46 7.41 3.50
N TRP A 146 -17.14 8.42 2.99
CA TRP A 146 -17.54 8.47 1.57
C TRP A 146 -16.94 9.68 0.86
N ILE A 147 -16.78 9.56 -0.45
CA ILE A 147 -16.66 10.69 -1.37
C ILE A 147 -18.05 10.93 -1.96
N HIS A 148 -18.66 12.08 -1.68
CA HIS A 148 -20.05 12.36 -2.05
C HIS A 148 -20.26 13.82 -2.52
N GLY A 149 -21.49 14.15 -2.93
CA GLY A 149 -21.87 15.45 -3.45
C GLY A 149 -22.31 16.44 -2.38
N TYR A 150 -22.72 17.63 -2.80
CA TYR A 150 -23.38 18.60 -1.94
C TYR A 150 -24.89 18.35 -1.87
N PRO A 151 -25.55 18.77 -0.78
CA PRO A 151 -27.01 18.64 -0.64
C PRO A 151 -27.78 19.16 -1.86
N LEU A 152 -28.74 18.36 -2.35
CA LEU A 152 -29.50 18.69 -3.57
C LEU A 152 -30.48 19.85 -3.40
N ASP A 153 -30.94 20.08 -2.18
CA ASP A 153 -31.86 21.16 -1.80
C ASP A 153 -31.13 22.49 -1.52
N GLY A 154 -29.80 22.50 -1.64
CA GLY A 154 -28.95 23.65 -1.34
C GLY A 154 -28.78 23.95 0.15
N THR A 155 -29.41 23.16 1.05
CA THR A 155 -29.26 23.36 2.49
C THR A 155 -27.94 22.77 2.96
N ARG A 156 -27.15 23.52 3.73
CA ARG A 156 -25.97 22.95 4.36
C ARG A 156 -25.96 23.27 5.84
N LEU A 157 -26.07 22.21 6.64
CA LEU A 157 -26.12 22.31 8.10
C LEU A 157 -24.75 22.65 8.71
N ASP A 158 -23.66 22.35 8.01
CA ASP A 158 -22.30 22.65 8.44
C ASP A 158 -21.51 23.17 7.23
N GLU A 159 -21.44 24.49 7.09
CA GLU A 159 -20.81 25.17 5.94
C GLU A 159 -19.33 24.81 5.79
N PHE A 160 -18.68 24.33 6.86
CA PHE A 160 -17.22 24.20 6.88
C PHE A 160 -16.70 22.77 7.00
N LYS A 161 -17.50 21.79 7.47
CA LYS A 161 -17.01 20.42 7.75
C LYS A 161 -18.04 19.32 7.48
N THR A 162 -17.56 18.14 7.11
CA THR A 162 -18.37 16.91 7.15
C THR A 162 -18.19 16.19 8.49
N ARG A 163 -18.92 15.08 8.71
CA ARG A 163 -18.66 14.17 9.84
C ARG A 163 -17.54 13.15 9.57
N GLY A 164 -16.70 13.39 8.56
CA GLY A 164 -15.58 12.54 8.16
C GLY A 164 -15.51 12.20 6.67
N CYS A 165 -16.61 12.41 5.93
CA CYS A 165 -16.64 12.26 4.47
C CYS A 165 -15.85 13.35 3.72
N ILE A 166 -15.68 13.16 2.41
CA ILE A 166 -15.08 14.14 1.50
C ILE A 166 -16.18 14.60 0.53
N ALA A 167 -16.55 15.87 0.59
CA ALA A 167 -17.62 16.43 -0.23
C ALA A 167 -17.05 17.19 -1.45
N LEU A 168 -17.57 16.86 -2.63
CA LEU A 168 -17.30 17.50 -3.92
C LEU A 168 -18.54 18.25 -4.42
N PHE A 169 -18.35 19.27 -5.28
CA PHE A 169 -19.50 19.92 -5.91
C PHE A 169 -20.22 18.92 -6.82
N ASN A 170 -21.55 19.01 -6.95
CA ASN A 170 -22.32 17.98 -7.67
C ASN A 170 -21.93 17.83 -9.14
N ASP A 171 -21.62 18.94 -9.83
CA ASP A 171 -21.10 18.94 -11.20
C ASP A 171 -19.71 18.28 -11.28
N LYS A 172 -18.85 18.58 -10.30
CA LYS A 172 -17.51 18.00 -10.20
C LYS A 172 -17.51 16.53 -9.80
N LEU A 173 -18.49 16.10 -9.02
CA LEU A 173 -18.70 14.72 -8.65
C LEU A 173 -19.05 13.86 -9.88
N GLU A 174 -19.85 14.39 -10.82
CA GLU A 174 -20.13 13.75 -12.11
C GLU A 174 -18.86 13.59 -12.95
N ASP A 175 -18.02 14.63 -13.02
CA ASP A 175 -16.74 14.55 -13.73
C ASP A 175 -15.76 13.57 -13.06
N PHE A 176 -15.70 13.59 -11.72
CA PHE A 176 -14.95 12.61 -10.94
C PHE A 176 -15.42 11.18 -11.26
N ALA A 177 -16.73 10.94 -11.30
CA ALA A 177 -17.30 9.63 -11.60
C ALA A 177 -16.85 9.08 -12.96
N LYS A 178 -16.79 9.94 -13.99
CA LYS A 178 -16.29 9.55 -15.33
C LYS A 178 -14.82 9.10 -15.28
N VAL A 179 -14.01 9.76 -14.46
CA VAL A 179 -12.57 9.45 -14.35
C VAL A 179 -12.34 8.10 -13.66
N VAL A 180 -13.11 7.80 -12.60
CA VAL A 180 -12.93 6.60 -11.76
C VAL A 180 -13.72 5.38 -12.22
N ALA A 181 -14.73 5.54 -13.08
CA ALA A 181 -15.61 4.47 -13.51
C ALA A 181 -14.85 3.27 -14.12
N GLY A 182 -15.15 2.07 -13.61
CA GLY A 182 -14.61 0.80 -14.14
C GLY A 182 -13.12 0.56 -13.90
N LYS A 183 -12.47 1.36 -13.05
CA LYS A 183 -11.02 1.27 -12.79
C LYS A 183 -10.73 0.82 -11.35
N LYS A 184 -9.53 0.28 -11.12
CA LYS A 184 -9.01 0.09 -9.75
C LYS A 184 -8.58 1.46 -9.22
N VAL A 185 -9.25 1.90 -8.15
CA VAL A 185 -9.08 3.25 -7.60
C VAL A 185 -8.62 3.17 -6.15
N TYR A 186 -7.54 3.87 -5.86
CA TYR A 186 -7.03 4.07 -4.51
C TYR A 186 -7.30 5.49 -4.04
N VAL A 187 -7.47 5.66 -2.73
CA VAL A 187 -7.70 6.93 -2.07
C VAL A 187 -6.59 7.17 -1.05
N LEU A 188 -5.77 8.17 -1.32
CA LEU A 188 -4.74 8.68 -0.42
C LEU A 188 -5.25 9.97 0.20
N THR A 189 -5.37 10.00 1.52
CA THR A 189 -5.72 11.22 2.26
C THR A 189 -4.55 11.64 3.13
N GLU A 190 -4.10 12.88 2.96
CA GLU A 190 -3.03 13.51 3.73
C GLU A 190 -3.55 14.78 4.40
N GLU A 191 -2.88 15.23 5.47
CA GLU A 191 -3.27 16.46 6.16
C GLU A 191 -2.43 17.66 5.76
N LYS A 192 -1.10 17.58 5.87
CA LYS A 192 -0.19 18.71 5.63
C LYS A 192 0.68 18.47 4.40
N ASP A 193 1.83 17.82 4.61
CA ASP A 193 2.84 17.71 3.57
C ASP A 193 2.44 16.70 2.52
N SER A 194 2.83 17.01 1.29
CA SER A 194 2.52 16.14 0.17
C SER A 194 3.42 14.91 0.21
N VAL A 195 2.88 13.80 0.71
CA VAL A 195 3.61 12.54 0.80
C VAL A 195 3.94 12.08 -0.62
N LYS A 196 5.23 11.84 -0.85
CA LYS A 196 5.78 11.39 -2.13
C LYS A 196 6.78 10.28 -1.89
N ALA A 197 6.65 9.20 -2.65
CA ALA A 197 7.65 8.14 -2.62
C ALA A 197 8.90 8.53 -3.41
N LYS A 198 10.07 8.12 -2.91
CA LYS A 198 11.35 8.30 -3.59
C LYS A 198 11.76 7.00 -4.29
N LYS A 199 12.39 7.12 -5.46
CA LYS A 199 12.91 5.95 -6.21
C LYS A 199 13.81 5.06 -5.35
N ASP A 200 14.69 5.70 -4.58
CA ASP A 200 15.59 5.00 -3.66
C ASP A 200 14.86 4.16 -2.60
N GLU A 201 13.74 4.69 -2.07
CA GLU A 201 12.92 4.03 -1.06
C GLU A 201 12.14 2.87 -1.68
N ILE A 202 11.55 3.06 -2.86
CA ILE A 202 10.86 1.99 -3.60
C ILE A 202 11.82 0.85 -3.97
N ALA A 203 13.03 1.16 -4.43
CA ALA A 203 14.05 0.16 -4.74
C ALA A 203 14.47 -0.64 -3.49
N SER A 204 14.63 0.05 -2.35
CA SER A 204 14.93 -0.60 -1.07
C SER A 204 13.81 -1.53 -0.62
N LEU A 205 12.55 -1.09 -0.74
CA LEU A 205 11.38 -1.89 -0.38
C LEU A 205 11.23 -3.12 -1.28
N MET A 206 11.50 -2.99 -2.59
CA MET A 206 11.51 -4.13 -3.50
C MET A 206 12.59 -5.15 -3.12
N ALA A 207 13.82 -4.69 -2.91
CA ALA A 207 14.93 -5.55 -2.47
C ALA A 207 14.60 -6.28 -1.16
N ASP A 208 14.10 -5.55 -0.16
CA ASP A 208 13.72 -6.10 1.13
C ASP A 208 12.53 -7.07 1.03
N LEU A 209 11.55 -6.81 0.17
CA LEU A 209 10.40 -7.70 -0.07
C LEU A 209 10.87 -9.06 -0.62
N PHE A 210 11.78 -9.06 -1.59
CA PHE A 210 12.32 -10.30 -2.17
C PHE A 210 13.32 -10.99 -1.23
N ALA A 211 14.13 -10.25 -0.48
CA ALA A 211 14.97 -10.82 0.58
C ALA A 211 14.13 -11.48 1.69
N TRP A 212 13.02 -10.86 2.09
CA TRP A 212 12.04 -11.44 3.02
C TRP A 212 11.39 -12.72 2.46
N LYS A 213 10.98 -12.71 1.19
CA LYS A 213 10.45 -13.89 0.49
C LYS A 213 11.46 -15.03 0.45
N TYR A 214 12.73 -14.72 0.17
CA TYR A 214 13.79 -15.70 0.10
C TYR A 214 14.07 -16.32 1.48
N ALA A 215 14.19 -15.51 2.54
CA ALA A 215 14.33 -16.01 3.91
C ALA A 215 13.15 -16.91 4.32
N TRP A 216 11.93 -16.57 3.90
CA TRP A 216 10.76 -17.42 4.13
C TRP A 216 10.86 -18.75 3.37
N THR A 217 11.26 -18.72 2.10
CA THR A 217 11.41 -19.91 1.25
C THR A 217 12.41 -20.89 1.86
N GLU A 218 13.58 -20.39 2.27
CA GLU A 218 14.68 -21.17 2.86
C GLU A 218 14.46 -21.55 4.33
N SER A 219 13.35 -21.11 4.93
CA SER A 219 13.08 -21.29 6.37
C SER A 219 14.17 -20.70 7.28
N ASP A 220 14.82 -19.61 6.87
CA ASP A 220 15.70 -18.81 7.75
C ASP A 220 14.84 -17.90 8.62
N VAL A 221 14.52 -18.39 9.81
CA VAL A 221 13.60 -17.70 10.72
C VAL A 221 14.18 -16.40 11.27
N ASN A 222 15.50 -16.32 11.43
CA ASN A 222 16.14 -15.14 12.01
C ASN A 222 16.16 -14.01 10.97
N ALA A 223 16.56 -14.31 9.73
CA ALA A 223 16.50 -13.36 8.64
C ALA A 223 15.05 -12.92 8.34
N TYR A 224 14.09 -13.86 8.36
CA TYR A 224 12.68 -13.57 8.16
C TYR A 224 12.10 -12.64 9.24
N LEU A 225 12.35 -12.93 10.52
CA LEU A 225 11.82 -12.15 11.63
C LEU A 225 12.46 -10.76 11.75
N ASP A 226 13.68 -10.56 11.24
CA ASP A 226 14.33 -9.25 11.24
C ASP A 226 13.67 -8.24 10.29
N PHE A 227 12.73 -8.65 9.44
CA PHE A 227 11.88 -7.71 8.68
C PHE A 227 10.67 -7.22 9.45
N TYR A 228 10.42 -7.68 10.68
CA TYR A 228 9.27 -7.27 11.48
C TYR A 228 9.69 -6.24 12.52
N ASP A 229 8.82 -5.29 12.81
CA ASP A 229 9.02 -4.37 13.93
C ASP A 229 8.64 -5.06 15.24
N GLU A 230 9.56 -5.17 16.19
CA GLU A 230 9.31 -5.94 17.42
C GLU A 230 8.32 -5.27 18.37
N GLU A 231 8.21 -3.93 18.31
CA GLU A 231 7.42 -3.12 19.23
C GLU A 231 6.01 -2.88 18.70
N GLU A 232 5.91 -2.53 17.41
CA GLU A 232 4.66 -2.09 16.81
C GLU A 232 3.93 -3.18 16.02
N PHE A 233 4.59 -4.29 15.67
CA PHE A 233 3.96 -5.30 14.83
C PHE A 233 2.69 -5.89 15.46
N LYS A 234 1.62 -5.89 14.66
CA LYS A 234 0.38 -6.61 14.92
C LYS A 234 -0.04 -7.37 13.67
N ARG A 235 -0.29 -8.67 13.83
CA ARG A 235 -0.92 -9.47 12.78
C ARG A 235 -2.40 -9.09 12.62
N PHE A 236 -3.04 -9.45 11.51
CA PHE A 236 -4.48 -9.24 11.29
C PHE A 236 -5.39 -9.73 12.44
N ASP A 237 -4.97 -10.77 13.18
CA ASP A 237 -5.67 -11.33 14.35
C ASP A 237 -5.30 -10.63 15.68
N LYS A 238 -4.55 -9.51 15.59
CA LYS A 238 -4.00 -8.70 16.69
C LYS A 238 -2.93 -9.41 17.54
N SER A 239 -2.42 -10.56 17.11
CA SER A 239 -1.26 -11.20 17.76
C SER A 239 -0.04 -10.27 17.75
N THR A 240 0.71 -10.26 18.86
CA THR A 240 1.94 -9.48 18.99
C THR A 240 3.11 -10.13 18.25
N PHE A 241 4.20 -9.38 18.05
CA PHE A 241 5.44 -9.91 17.51
C PHE A 241 5.92 -11.17 18.25
N SER A 242 5.94 -11.17 19.58
CA SER A 242 6.43 -12.32 20.37
C SER A 242 5.60 -13.60 20.12
N GLN A 243 4.28 -13.48 20.04
CA GLN A 243 3.38 -14.60 19.73
C GLN A 243 3.61 -15.10 18.30
N PHE A 244 3.67 -14.18 17.34
CA PHE A 244 3.91 -14.49 15.93
C PHE A 244 5.28 -15.14 15.70
N ALA A 245 6.34 -14.59 16.29
CA ALA A 245 7.70 -15.09 16.20
C ALA A 245 7.82 -16.50 16.79
N SER A 246 7.18 -16.75 17.94
CA SER A 246 7.15 -18.08 18.56
C SER A 246 6.48 -19.11 17.65
N MET A 247 5.33 -18.77 17.07
CA MET A 247 4.64 -19.63 16.09
C MET A 247 5.52 -19.89 14.86
N LYS A 248 6.14 -18.85 14.28
CA LYS A 248 6.96 -18.97 13.07
C LYS A 248 8.21 -19.80 13.29
N ARG A 249 8.87 -19.71 14.45
CA ARG A 249 10.01 -20.59 14.82
C ARG A 249 9.62 -22.07 14.81
N VAL A 250 8.44 -22.42 15.31
CA VAL A 250 7.93 -23.79 15.27
C VAL A 250 7.60 -24.25 13.84
N ILE A 251 7.07 -23.35 13.00
CA ILE A 251 6.79 -23.67 11.59
C ILE A 251 8.09 -23.88 10.81
N PHE A 252 9.07 -23.00 10.99
CA PHE A 252 10.32 -23.00 10.22
C PHE A 252 11.25 -24.15 10.64
N SER A 253 11.19 -24.63 11.89
CA SER A 253 11.97 -25.78 12.35
C SER A 253 11.63 -27.08 11.60
N ARG A 254 10.45 -27.16 10.97
CA ARG A 254 10.03 -28.30 10.14
C ARG A 254 10.78 -28.38 8.81
N LYS A 255 11.43 -27.29 8.38
CA LYS A 255 12.17 -27.19 7.10
C LYS A 255 11.36 -27.72 5.90
N GLU A 256 10.06 -27.44 5.89
CA GLU A 256 9.18 -27.85 4.80
C GLU A 256 9.56 -27.11 3.51
N HIS A 257 9.71 -27.84 2.40
CA HIS A 257 9.96 -27.24 1.10
C HIS A 257 8.77 -26.35 0.69
N LYS A 258 9.07 -25.10 0.32
CA LYS A 258 8.10 -24.05 0.01
C LYS A 258 8.37 -23.53 -1.40
N ILE A 259 7.30 -23.27 -2.15
CA ILE A 259 7.35 -22.50 -3.39
C ILE A 259 6.51 -21.25 -3.15
N ILE A 260 7.14 -20.08 -3.27
CA ILE A 260 6.51 -18.78 -3.00
C ILE A 260 6.78 -17.86 -4.17
N LYS A 261 5.72 -17.45 -4.87
CA LYS A 261 5.79 -16.53 -6.00
C LYS A 261 4.93 -15.30 -5.71
N PHE A 262 5.51 -14.12 -5.95
CA PHE A 262 4.80 -12.85 -5.92
C PHE A 262 4.54 -12.34 -7.34
N SER A 263 3.41 -11.67 -7.51
CA SER A 263 3.00 -10.98 -8.73
C SER A 263 2.08 -9.81 -8.38
N ASP A 264 1.75 -8.96 -9.35
CA ASP A 264 0.82 -7.83 -9.16
C ASP A 264 1.22 -6.90 -7.99
N ILE A 265 2.52 -6.61 -7.89
CA ILE A 265 3.10 -5.82 -6.80
C ILE A 265 2.66 -4.37 -6.92
N SER A 266 2.29 -3.78 -5.79
CA SER A 266 2.02 -2.35 -5.62
C SER A 266 2.66 -1.87 -4.34
N ILE A 267 3.39 -0.76 -4.40
CA ILE A 267 4.02 -0.09 -3.26
C ILE A 267 3.50 1.35 -3.23
N SER A 268 2.65 1.63 -2.26
CA SER A 268 1.99 2.93 -2.10
C SER A 268 2.55 3.67 -0.89
N PRO A 269 2.92 4.96 -1.01
CA PRO A 269 3.25 5.76 0.17
C PRO A 269 2.03 5.86 1.09
N TYR A 270 2.26 5.79 2.40
CA TYR A 270 1.20 5.84 3.41
C TYR A 270 1.33 7.10 4.28
N PRO A 271 0.45 8.10 4.11
CA PRO A 271 0.46 9.28 4.96
C PRO A 271 0.17 8.95 6.43
N ASN A 272 0.85 9.67 7.32
CA ASN A 272 0.68 9.61 8.77
C ASN A 272 0.93 11.02 9.35
N LEU A 273 0.71 11.21 10.65
CA LEU A 273 0.88 12.51 11.31
C LEU A 273 2.31 12.75 11.81
N GLU A 274 3.08 11.69 11.93
CA GLU A 274 4.42 11.63 12.50
C GLU A 274 5.52 11.81 11.43
N ASP A 275 5.14 12.04 10.18
CA ASP A 275 6.00 12.13 9.00
C ASP A 275 6.97 10.93 8.85
N GLU A 276 6.55 9.77 9.36
CA GLU A 276 7.27 8.52 9.20
C GLU A 276 7.23 8.04 7.75
N LYS A 277 8.30 7.37 7.31
CA LYS A 277 8.40 6.79 5.98
C LYS A 277 7.63 5.47 5.92
N MET A 278 6.31 5.56 5.84
CA MET A 278 5.41 4.42 5.81
C MET A 278 4.93 4.10 4.40
N TYR A 279 4.71 2.82 4.16
CA TYR A 279 4.27 2.29 2.88
C TYR A 279 3.27 1.15 3.08
N ARG A 280 2.31 1.07 2.15
CA ARG A 280 1.45 -0.10 1.96
C ARG A 280 1.99 -0.89 0.76
N ILE A 281 2.36 -2.14 0.99
CA ILE A 281 2.77 -3.08 -0.06
C ILE A 281 1.64 -4.09 -0.25
N SER A 282 1.18 -4.30 -1.48
CA SER A 282 0.24 -5.39 -1.80
C SER A 282 0.72 -6.17 -3.00
N PHE A 283 0.51 -7.48 -2.99
CA PHE A 283 0.90 -8.39 -4.06
C PHE A 283 -0.01 -9.62 -4.05
N TYR A 284 -0.11 -10.30 -5.19
CA TYR A 284 -0.72 -11.62 -5.30
C TYR A 284 0.34 -12.68 -5.00
N GLU A 285 0.05 -13.54 -4.02
CA GLU A 285 0.90 -14.64 -3.59
C GLU A 285 0.36 -15.97 -4.12
N ASP A 286 1.22 -16.73 -4.80
CA ASP A 286 1.08 -18.17 -4.99
C ASP A 286 2.02 -18.88 -4.02
N TYR A 287 1.45 -19.50 -2.98
CA TYR A 287 2.17 -20.26 -1.98
C TYR A 287 1.82 -21.75 -2.10
N TYR A 288 2.84 -22.60 -2.12
CA TYR A 288 2.68 -24.04 -2.17
C TYR A 288 3.67 -24.74 -1.24
N THR A 289 3.15 -25.68 -0.45
CA THR A 289 3.91 -26.78 0.17
C THR A 289 3.26 -28.11 -0.16
N LYS A 290 3.88 -29.21 0.28
CA LYS A 290 3.31 -30.55 0.13
C LYS A 290 1.91 -30.68 0.74
N ASN A 291 1.64 -29.96 1.84
CA ASN A 291 0.42 -30.15 2.64
C ASN A 291 -0.54 -28.95 2.62
N TYR A 292 -0.15 -27.82 2.02
CA TYR A 292 -0.94 -26.60 2.03
C TYR A 292 -0.70 -25.76 0.77
N GLN A 293 -1.75 -25.09 0.32
CA GLN A 293 -1.68 -24.16 -0.80
C GLN A 293 -2.46 -22.91 -0.45
N PHE A 294 -1.96 -21.76 -0.88
CA PHE A 294 -2.66 -20.49 -0.78
C PHE A 294 -2.46 -19.69 -2.07
N ARG A 295 -3.54 -19.06 -2.53
CA ARG A 295 -3.51 -18.13 -3.66
C ARG A 295 -4.38 -16.93 -3.31
N GLY A 296 -3.80 -15.75 -3.27
CA GLY A 296 -4.56 -14.56 -2.91
C GLY A 296 -3.73 -13.31 -2.73
N ASN A 297 -4.43 -12.20 -2.49
CA ASN A 297 -3.78 -10.92 -2.21
C ASN A 297 -3.25 -10.92 -0.77
N LYS A 298 -1.99 -10.52 -0.64
CA LYS A 298 -1.32 -10.22 0.61
C LYS A 298 -1.15 -8.71 0.73
N ILE A 299 -1.23 -8.20 1.96
CA ILE A 299 -1.00 -6.79 2.24
C ILE A 299 -0.06 -6.66 3.43
N LEU A 300 0.99 -5.86 3.26
CA LEU A 300 1.91 -5.43 4.30
C LEU A 300 1.78 -3.92 4.51
N TYR A 301 1.80 -3.51 5.76
CA TYR A 301 2.07 -2.13 6.14
C TYR A 301 3.45 -2.10 6.75
N VAL A 302 4.31 -1.23 6.24
CA VAL A 302 5.72 -1.21 6.59
C VAL A 302 6.18 0.22 6.86
N LYS A 303 7.21 0.37 7.67
CA LYS A 303 8.00 1.61 7.78
C LYS A 303 9.45 1.34 7.38
N LEU A 304 10.14 2.37 6.92
CA LEU A 304 11.59 2.34 6.77
C LEU A 304 12.24 2.81 8.07
N ASP A 305 13.14 2.00 8.63
CA ASP A 305 13.92 2.39 9.79
C ASP A 305 14.96 3.48 9.44
N LYS A 306 15.74 3.92 10.44
CA LYS A 306 16.77 4.96 10.25
C LYS A 306 17.87 4.57 9.25
N LYS A 307 18.05 3.28 8.98
CA LYS A 307 19.01 2.74 8.01
C LYS A 307 18.36 2.51 6.63
N GLY A 308 17.07 2.78 6.48
CA GLY A 308 16.32 2.55 5.26
C GLY A 308 15.88 1.09 5.08
N LYS A 309 15.94 0.27 6.13
CA LYS A 309 15.49 -1.12 6.09
C LYS A 309 13.98 -1.20 6.35
N MET A 310 13.30 -2.04 5.57
CA MET A 310 11.88 -2.35 5.74
C MET A 310 11.61 -3.05 7.09
N LYS A 311 10.64 -2.51 7.84
CA LYS A 311 10.07 -3.11 9.05
C LYS A 311 8.55 -3.23 8.92
N ILE A 312 8.04 -4.44 9.01
CA ILE A 312 6.61 -4.78 8.88
C ILE A 312 5.89 -4.47 10.19
N LEU A 313 4.85 -3.64 10.09
CA LEU A 313 3.96 -3.22 11.17
C LEU A 313 2.66 -4.03 11.20
N ALA A 314 2.16 -4.41 10.03
CA ALA A 314 0.99 -5.27 9.92
C ALA A 314 1.06 -6.16 8.68
N GLU A 315 0.54 -7.38 8.81
CA GLU A 315 0.48 -8.38 7.74
C GLU A 315 -0.91 -9.05 7.70
N GLN A 316 -1.45 -9.16 6.49
CA GLN A 316 -2.60 -9.99 6.12
C GLN A 316 -2.22 -10.90 4.96
#